data_AF-A0A2T0R6N4-F1
#
_entry.id   AF-A0A2T0R6N4-F1
#
_cell.length_a   1.000
_cell.length_b   1.000
_cell.length_c   1.000
_cell.angle_alpha   90.00
_cell.angle_beta   90.00
_cell.angle_gamma   90.00
#
_symmetry.space_group_name_H-M   'P 1'
#
loop_
_entity.id
_entity.type
_entity.pdbx_description
1 polymer ?
#
loop_
_entity_poly.entity_id
_entity_poly.type
_entity_poly.pdbx_seq_one_letter_code
_entity_poly.pdbx_strand_id
1 'polypeptide(L)'
;MTAPHPAPSRPAPPTVEESRLGTPAVPGGAPVAQQVLTASGFDRFPAAFEAALHSAASLPELLAVVRGHGAALWDAAVARAREPEPAGSLDRFDDRPLYWARTAMSAALRTLDSEHLAVQHQRFTLLHVLDRTSRGIDRPLWPTAAPGDLRVAVSGFDVYQLDADVRHSNPSGAAALQLDGARFEFPQGTAVVRAVVLPVNYGDFDQGVVEDAFGPVLRPGPQRADLITTISMTARGRMDVEKWAAGARGGTPDNNRDQHFGPVARAARWPQPEPSPEWIETTLPHEAMVAAGTAPWPVVLRDGVREWPAGTFPDPAALRSVDDPTAGSTPAAGTGGDYLSNESMYRSNRLRQAFGAHDVPGGHLHVSALLDPADLAALTDEAFAADRRAVVEQTVALVRAAARAVLERRA
;
A
#
# COMPACT_ATOMS: atom_id res chain seq x y z
N MET A 1 -13.21 7.99 43.04
CA MET A 1 -13.23 7.06 41.89
C MET A 1 -11.80 6.87 41.44
N THR A 2 -11.21 5.71 41.70
CA THR A 2 -9.89 5.34 41.16
C THR A 2 -10.07 5.15 39.65
N ALA A 3 -9.36 5.94 38.85
CA ALA A 3 -9.29 5.70 37.41
C ALA A 3 -8.78 4.26 37.18
N PRO A 4 -9.37 3.49 36.26
CA PRO A 4 -8.89 2.15 35.97
C PRO A 4 -7.40 2.24 35.57
N HIS A 5 -6.56 1.51 36.29
CA HIS A 5 -5.13 1.45 36.00
C HIS A 5 -4.96 0.85 34.59
N PRO A 6 -4.14 1.43 33.70
CA PRO A 6 -3.91 0.86 32.39
C PRO A 6 -3.38 -0.57 32.52
N ALA A 7 -3.89 -1.48 31.68
CA ALA A 7 -3.50 -2.89 31.70
C ALA A 7 -1.98 -3.03 31.52
N PRO A 8 -1.30 -3.86 32.33
CA PRO A 8 0.13 -4.08 32.21
C PRO A 8 0.45 -4.65 30.82
N SER A 9 1.59 -4.25 30.24
CA SER A 9 2.03 -4.88 29.01
C SER A 9 2.29 -6.36 29.24
N ARG A 10 1.88 -7.18 28.27
CA ARG A 10 2.14 -8.61 28.21
C ARG A 10 2.42 -8.97 26.76
N PRO A 11 3.32 -9.92 26.49
CA PRO A 11 3.43 -10.54 25.18
C PRO A 11 2.03 -10.94 24.66
N ALA A 12 1.75 -10.62 23.42
CA ALA A 12 0.51 -11.00 22.76
C ALA A 12 0.79 -12.17 21.79
N PRO A 13 -0.19 -13.07 21.57
CA PRO A 13 -0.06 -14.08 20.53
C PRO A 13 0.10 -13.40 19.16
N PRO A 14 0.77 -14.07 18.19
CA PRO A 14 0.83 -13.59 16.81
C PRO A 14 -0.56 -13.34 16.24
N THR A 15 -0.68 -12.33 15.37
CA THR A 15 -1.88 -12.17 14.54
C THR A 15 -1.99 -13.31 13.52
N VAL A 16 -3.13 -13.40 12.82
CA VAL A 16 -3.28 -14.36 11.72
C VAL A 16 -2.23 -14.10 10.64
N GLU A 17 -1.97 -12.84 10.30
CA GLU A 17 -0.88 -12.46 9.39
C GLU A 17 0.49 -12.96 9.86
N GLU A 18 0.87 -12.64 11.10
CA GLU A 18 2.17 -13.03 11.67
C GLU A 18 2.32 -14.55 11.83
N SER A 19 1.22 -15.28 12.08
CA SER A 19 1.25 -16.74 12.18
C SER A 19 1.70 -17.43 10.89
N ARG A 20 1.59 -16.76 9.73
CA ARG A 20 2.04 -17.30 8.44
C ARG A 20 3.55 -17.33 8.27
N LEU A 21 4.32 -16.73 9.18
CA LEU A 21 5.79 -16.88 9.22
C LEU A 21 6.23 -18.35 9.29
N GLY A 22 5.40 -19.22 9.87
CA GLY A 22 5.65 -20.67 9.95
C GLY A 22 5.06 -21.50 8.81
N THR A 23 4.39 -20.90 7.82
CA THR A 23 3.66 -21.63 6.78
C THR A 23 4.58 -22.03 5.62
N PRO A 24 4.74 -23.33 5.32
CA PRO A 24 5.46 -23.77 4.14
C PRO A 24 4.59 -23.73 2.88
N ALA A 25 5.23 -23.73 1.70
CA ALA A 25 4.53 -23.76 0.42
C ALA A 25 3.80 -25.11 0.18
N VAL A 26 4.43 -26.19 0.66
CA VAL A 26 3.91 -27.56 0.59
C VAL A 26 4.10 -28.24 1.95
N PRO A 27 3.24 -29.23 2.31
CA PRO A 27 3.38 -29.95 3.57
C PRO A 27 4.78 -30.56 3.74
N GLY A 28 5.42 -30.31 4.89
CA GLY A 28 6.76 -30.80 5.20
C GLY A 28 7.93 -29.97 4.64
N GLY A 29 7.65 -28.90 3.87
CA GLY A 29 8.66 -27.95 3.41
C GLY A 29 9.10 -26.95 4.49
N ALA A 30 10.11 -26.13 4.17
CA ALA A 30 10.50 -24.98 5.00
C ALA A 30 9.47 -23.84 4.87
N PRO A 31 9.28 -22.99 5.89
CA PRO A 31 8.38 -21.84 5.80
C PRO A 31 8.76 -20.89 4.65
N VAL A 32 7.77 -20.41 3.89
CA VAL A 32 8.03 -19.54 2.72
C VAL A 32 8.68 -18.24 3.12
N ALA A 33 8.27 -17.64 4.24
CA ALA A 33 8.91 -16.45 4.78
C ALA A 33 10.42 -16.64 4.99
N GLN A 34 10.82 -17.76 5.61
CA GLN A 34 12.24 -18.08 5.83
C GLN A 34 13.00 -18.26 4.52
N GLN A 35 12.40 -18.96 3.55
CA GLN A 35 13.02 -19.18 2.24
C GLN A 35 13.22 -17.85 1.50
N VAL A 36 12.21 -16.98 1.46
CA VAL A 36 12.31 -15.65 0.82
C VAL A 36 13.36 -14.77 1.50
N LEU A 37 13.38 -14.74 2.83
CA LEU A 37 14.34 -13.93 3.59
C LEU A 37 15.78 -14.39 3.35
N THR A 38 16.01 -15.71 3.37
CA THR A 38 17.34 -16.29 3.07
C THR A 38 17.74 -15.99 1.64
N ALA A 39 16.84 -16.21 0.67
CA ALA A 39 17.10 -16.01 -0.75
C ALA A 39 17.34 -14.54 -1.15
N SER A 40 16.91 -13.59 -0.34
CA SER A 40 17.12 -12.14 -0.56
C SER A 40 18.19 -11.52 0.35
N GLY A 41 18.67 -12.27 1.34
CA GLY A 41 19.54 -11.79 2.42
C GLY A 41 18.83 -10.87 3.43
N PHE A 42 17.50 -10.76 3.40
CA PHE A 42 16.73 -9.89 4.30
C PHE A 42 16.51 -10.50 5.69
N ASP A 43 16.87 -11.77 5.89
CA ASP A 43 16.92 -12.44 7.19
C ASP A 43 17.77 -11.68 8.23
N ARG A 44 18.77 -10.92 7.78
CA ARG A 44 19.58 -10.04 8.63
C ARG A 44 18.78 -8.96 9.37
N PHE A 45 17.65 -8.49 8.82
CA PHE A 45 16.89 -7.38 9.42
C PHE A 45 16.12 -7.82 10.67
N PRO A 46 15.29 -8.88 10.62
CA PRO A 46 14.67 -9.42 11.83
C PRO A 46 15.69 -9.83 12.89
N ALA A 47 16.79 -10.48 12.50
CA ALA A 47 17.82 -10.93 13.44
C ALA A 47 18.49 -9.75 14.18
N ALA A 48 18.91 -8.71 13.46
CA ALA A 48 19.51 -7.52 14.06
C ALA A 48 18.49 -6.74 14.91
N PHE A 49 17.23 -6.68 14.46
CA PHE A 49 16.17 -6.01 15.19
C PHE A 49 15.84 -6.71 16.51
N GLU A 50 15.72 -8.04 16.51
CA GLU A 50 15.46 -8.82 17.71
C GLU A 50 16.59 -8.67 18.73
N ALA A 51 17.85 -8.73 18.30
CA ALA A 51 19.00 -8.49 19.18
C ALA A 51 18.98 -7.07 19.80
N ALA A 52 18.64 -6.05 18.99
CA ALA A 52 18.53 -4.67 19.45
C ALA A 52 17.36 -4.46 20.42
N LEU A 53 16.22 -5.10 20.21
CA LEU A 53 15.07 -5.04 21.12
C LEU A 53 15.43 -5.60 22.50
N HIS A 54 16.13 -6.74 22.57
CA HIS A 54 16.56 -7.34 23.84
C HIS A 54 17.67 -6.55 24.55
N SER A 55 18.41 -5.72 23.82
CA SER A 55 19.49 -4.89 24.37
C SER A 55 19.04 -3.51 24.84
N ALA A 56 17.83 -3.06 24.45
CA ALA A 56 17.31 -1.76 24.82
C ALA A 56 16.96 -1.71 26.32
N ALA A 57 17.54 -0.74 27.02
CA ALA A 57 17.44 -0.58 28.48
C ALA A 57 16.38 0.45 28.90
N SER A 58 15.58 0.96 27.95
CA SER A 58 14.50 1.91 28.25
C SER A 58 13.45 1.99 27.12
N LEU A 59 12.27 2.54 27.43
CA LEU A 59 11.24 2.79 26.42
C LEU A 59 11.69 3.77 25.31
N PRO A 60 12.40 4.88 25.60
CA PRO A 60 12.98 5.72 24.55
C PRO A 60 13.96 4.97 23.64
N GLU A 61 14.77 4.07 24.20
CA GLU A 61 15.67 3.22 23.40
C GLU A 61 14.89 2.22 22.53
N LEU A 62 13.85 1.58 23.07
CA LEU A 62 12.95 0.73 22.27
C LEU A 62 12.32 1.50 21.11
N LEU A 63 11.87 2.73 21.35
CA LEU A 63 11.33 3.59 20.29
C LEU A 63 12.40 3.93 19.23
N ALA A 64 13.63 4.23 19.65
CA ALA A 64 14.73 4.50 18.73
C ALA A 64 15.10 3.28 17.89
N VAL A 65 15.20 2.09 18.51
CA VAL A 65 15.42 0.81 17.82
C VAL A 65 14.33 0.55 16.79
N VAL A 66 13.05 0.67 17.20
CA VAL A 66 11.90 0.43 16.32
C VAL A 66 11.89 1.38 15.12
N ARG A 67 12.05 2.68 15.36
CA ARG A 67 12.08 3.69 14.30
C ARG A 67 13.28 3.47 13.36
N GLY A 68 14.47 3.25 13.92
CA GLY A 68 15.70 3.09 13.16
C GLY A 68 15.71 1.85 12.28
N HIS A 69 15.33 0.69 12.83
CA HIS A 69 15.27 -0.55 12.07
C HIS A 69 14.14 -0.58 11.05
N GLY A 70 12.97 0.02 11.36
CA GLY A 70 11.89 0.16 10.38
C GLY A 70 12.31 1.00 9.17
N ALA A 71 12.94 2.15 9.41
CA ALA A 71 13.48 2.99 8.32
C ALA A 71 14.59 2.28 7.52
N ALA A 72 15.51 1.61 8.21
CA ALA A 72 16.60 0.87 7.55
C ALA A 72 16.08 -0.28 6.67
N LEU A 73 15.01 -0.97 7.09
CA LEU A 73 14.37 -2.00 6.28
C LEU A 73 13.77 -1.40 4.99
N TRP A 74 13.05 -0.29 5.09
CA TRP A 74 12.50 0.40 3.92
C TRP A 74 13.59 0.85 2.95
N ASP A 75 14.61 1.53 3.46
CA ASP A 75 15.72 2.04 2.64
C ASP A 75 16.46 0.90 1.92
N ALA A 76 16.64 -0.24 2.59
CA ALA A 76 17.24 -1.43 1.97
C ALA A 76 16.34 -2.07 0.90
N ALA A 77 15.02 -2.10 1.10
CA ALA A 77 14.08 -2.61 0.11
C ALA A 77 14.09 -1.75 -1.17
N VAL A 78 14.09 -0.41 -1.02
CA VAL A 78 14.19 0.52 -2.15
C VAL A 78 15.56 0.42 -2.84
N ALA A 79 16.65 0.33 -2.08
CA ALA A 79 17.99 0.14 -2.64
C ALA A 79 18.08 -1.16 -3.46
N ARG A 80 17.57 -2.27 -2.91
CA ARG A 80 17.50 -3.56 -3.59
C ARG A 80 16.72 -3.47 -4.90
N ALA A 81 15.57 -2.79 -4.91
CA ALA A 81 14.75 -2.66 -6.10
C ALA A 81 15.50 -1.94 -7.24
N ARG A 82 16.38 -1.01 -6.92
CA ARG A 82 17.15 -0.22 -7.88
C ARG A 82 18.44 -0.88 -8.35
N GLU A 83 18.95 -1.84 -7.59
CA GLU A 83 20.16 -2.57 -7.92
C GLU A 83 19.92 -3.45 -9.16
N PRO A 84 20.76 -3.37 -10.21
CA PRO A 84 20.59 -4.22 -11.39
C PRO A 84 20.66 -5.71 -11.06
N GLU A 85 21.60 -6.09 -10.20
CA GLU A 85 21.87 -7.47 -9.79
C GLU A 85 21.95 -7.51 -8.25
N PRO A 86 20.81 -7.50 -7.55
CA PRO A 86 20.81 -7.48 -6.10
C PRO A 86 21.34 -8.81 -5.54
N ALA A 87 21.96 -8.75 -4.37
CA ALA A 87 22.43 -9.96 -3.68
C ALA A 87 21.31 -10.99 -3.46
N GLY A 88 21.66 -12.28 -3.53
CA GLY A 88 20.72 -13.39 -3.40
C GLY A 88 20.23 -13.94 -4.73
N SER A 89 19.20 -14.78 -4.70
CA SER A 89 18.66 -15.50 -5.87
C SER A 89 17.30 -14.99 -6.34
N LEU A 90 16.66 -14.08 -5.59
CA LEU A 90 15.45 -13.40 -6.04
C LEU A 90 15.83 -12.18 -6.88
N ASP A 91 15.02 -11.84 -7.88
CA ASP A 91 15.26 -10.63 -8.67
C ASP A 91 14.87 -9.35 -7.91
N ARG A 92 15.17 -8.19 -8.52
CA ARG A 92 14.93 -6.85 -7.96
C ARG A 92 13.45 -6.41 -7.96
N PHE A 93 12.58 -7.12 -8.67
CA PHE A 93 11.15 -6.83 -8.72
C PHE A 93 10.35 -7.64 -7.68
N ASP A 94 11.02 -8.41 -6.83
CA ASP A 94 10.36 -9.17 -5.75
C ASP A 94 10.05 -8.27 -4.54
N ASP A 95 8.75 -8.14 -4.22
CA ASP A 95 8.23 -7.34 -3.10
C ASP A 95 8.22 -8.10 -1.76
N ARG A 96 8.26 -9.43 -1.81
CA ARG A 96 8.13 -10.32 -0.65
C ARG A 96 9.22 -10.14 0.42
N PRO A 97 10.49 -9.81 0.10
CA PRO A 97 11.52 -9.56 1.11
C PRO A 97 11.15 -8.47 2.13
N LEU A 98 10.60 -7.35 1.66
CA LEU A 98 10.16 -6.26 2.55
C LEU A 98 9.02 -6.73 3.45
N TYR A 99 8.01 -7.38 2.84
CA TYR A 99 6.83 -7.86 3.54
C TYR A 99 7.20 -8.84 4.66
N TRP A 100 7.91 -9.92 4.34
CA TRP A 100 8.23 -10.96 5.32
C TRP A 100 9.18 -10.47 6.42
N ALA A 101 10.13 -9.57 6.09
CA ALA A 101 11.03 -9.00 7.09
C ALA A 101 10.25 -8.13 8.08
N ARG A 102 9.34 -7.27 7.60
CA ARG A 102 8.49 -6.45 8.45
C ARG A 102 7.55 -7.31 9.31
N THR A 103 6.95 -8.36 8.73
CA THR A 103 6.07 -9.28 9.47
C THR A 103 6.84 -10.00 10.58
N ALA A 104 8.07 -10.45 10.33
CA ALA A 104 8.94 -11.05 11.35
C ALA A 104 9.33 -10.05 12.45
N MET A 105 9.67 -8.82 12.09
CA MET A 105 9.95 -7.75 13.06
C MET A 105 8.70 -7.41 13.91
N SER A 106 7.51 -7.34 13.29
CA SER A 106 6.25 -7.12 14.00
C SER A 106 5.98 -8.23 15.01
N ALA A 107 6.15 -9.50 14.60
CA ALA A 107 5.99 -10.66 15.48
C ALA A 107 6.96 -10.60 16.67
N ALA A 108 8.25 -10.32 16.43
CA ALA A 108 9.26 -10.19 17.48
C ALA A 108 8.89 -9.09 18.49
N LEU A 109 8.46 -7.91 18.00
CA LEU A 109 8.02 -6.82 18.87
C LEU A 109 6.70 -7.13 19.60
N ARG A 110 5.79 -7.92 19.00
CA ARG A 110 4.53 -8.32 19.62
C ARG A 110 4.75 -9.29 20.78
N THR A 111 5.69 -10.21 20.63
CA THR A 111 6.01 -11.24 21.63
C THR A 111 7.11 -10.81 22.61
N LEU A 112 7.78 -9.68 22.37
CA LEU A 112 8.85 -9.17 23.25
C LEU A 112 8.37 -9.07 24.70
N ASP A 113 9.02 -9.79 25.59
CA ASP A 113 8.88 -9.61 27.04
C ASP A 113 9.95 -8.65 27.53
N SER A 114 9.54 -7.46 28.00
CA SER A 114 10.46 -6.40 28.42
C SER A 114 9.85 -5.60 29.55
N GLU A 115 10.61 -5.42 30.64
CA GLU A 115 10.20 -4.60 31.79
C GLU A 115 10.01 -3.12 31.43
N HIS A 116 10.57 -2.67 30.31
CA HIS A 116 10.45 -1.31 29.81
C HIS A 116 9.13 -1.05 29.05
N LEU A 117 8.37 -2.10 28.77
CA LEU A 117 6.98 -2.00 28.31
C LEU A 117 6.07 -2.16 29.52
N ALA A 118 5.79 -1.07 30.23
CA ALA A 118 4.95 -1.10 31.43
C ALA A 118 3.46 -1.34 31.10
N VAL A 119 2.97 -0.85 29.95
CA VAL A 119 1.54 -0.77 29.63
C VAL A 119 1.27 -1.09 28.16
N GLN A 120 0.14 -1.74 27.88
CA GLN A 120 -0.12 -2.28 26.53
C GLN A 120 -0.13 -1.24 25.40
N HIS A 121 -0.52 0.01 25.69
CA HIS A 121 -0.50 1.06 24.68
C HIS A 121 0.91 1.39 24.19
N GLN A 122 1.96 1.18 24.99
CA GLN A 122 3.34 1.37 24.55
C GLN A 122 3.69 0.38 23.45
N ARG A 123 3.33 -0.91 23.63
CA ARG A 123 3.52 -1.94 22.59
C ARG A 123 2.75 -1.59 21.32
N PHE A 124 1.49 -1.18 21.45
CA PHE A 124 0.69 -0.73 20.30
C PHE A 124 1.35 0.45 19.56
N THR A 125 1.84 1.46 20.30
CA THR A 125 2.54 2.60 19.72
C THR A 125 3.81 2.18 19.01
N LEU A 126 4.62 1.28 19.60
CA LEU A 126 5.83 0.78 18.93
C LEU A 126 5.49 -0.01 17.67
N LEU A 127 4.49 -0.89 17.70
CA LEU A 127 4.02 -1.61 16.49
C LEU A 127 3.55 -0.63 15.41
N HIS A 128 2.84 0.43 15.79
CA HIS A 128 2.43 1.49 14.86
C HIS A 128 3.64 2.23 14.27
N VAL A 129 4.65 2.58 15.08
CA VAL A 129 5.88 3.23 14.58
C VAL A 129 6.65 2.30 13.63
N LEU A 130 6.80 1.02 13.98
CA LEU A 130 7.42 0.02 13.11
C LEU A 130 6.70 -0.01 11.76
N ASP A 131 5.38 -0.13 11.78
CA ASP A 131 4.53 -0.18 10.60
C ASP A 131 4.70 1.06 9.71
N ARG A 132 4.58 2.28 10.26
CA ARG A 132 4.71 3.51 9.45
C ARG A 132 6.12 3.73 8.89
N THR A 133 7.16 3.43 9.65
CA THR A 133 8.56 3.66 9.22
C THR A 133 9.01 2.64 8.16
N SER A 134 8.62 1.38 8.30
CA SER A 134 8.94 0.32 7.34
C SER A 134 8.06 0.29 6.07
N ARG A 135 7.11 1.21 5.95
CA ARG A 135 6.25 1.40 4.76
C ARG A 135 6.63 2.60 3.89
N GLY A 136 7.66 3.34 4.29
CA GLY A 136 8.01 4.63 3.66
C GLY A 136 7.08 5.79 4.06
N ILE A 137 6.19 5.59 5.03
CA ILE A 137 5.20 6.61 5.45
C ILE A 137 5.86 7.67 6.34
N ASP A 138 6.54 7.28 7.42
CA ASP A 138 7.15 8.21 8.39
C ASP A 138 8.62 8.51 8.04
N ARG A 139 8.84 9.38 7.04
CA ARG A 139 10.16 9.83 6.58
C ARG A 139 10.09 11.21 5.90
N PRO A 140 11.24 11.88 5.62
CA PRO A 140 11.25 13.12 4.85
C PRO A 140 10.54 12.99 3.49
N LEU A 141 9.65 13.93 3.15
CA LEU A 141 8.75 13.78 2.00
C LEU A 141 9.45 13.84 0.64
N TRP A 142 10.41 14.76 0.47
CA TRP A 142 11.02 15.05 -0.83
C TRP A 142 12.53 15.26 -0.71
N PRO A 143 13.30 14.26 -0.23
CA PRO A 143 14.72 14.44 0.11
C PRO A 143 15.61 14.82 -1.09
N THR A 144 15.16 14.54 -2.31
CA THR A 144 15.92 14.76 -3.56
C THR A 144 15.29 15.80 -4.49
N ALA A 145 14.22 16.49 -4.07
CA ALA A 145 13.51 17.42 -4.95
C ALA A 145 14.21 18.78 -5.02
N ALA A 146 14.44 19.27 -6.23
CA ALA A 146 14.85 20.65 -6.47
C ALA A 146 13.63 21.59 -6.54
N PRO A 147 13.82 22.92 -6.34
CA PRO A 147 12.78 23.89 -6.64
C PRO A 147 12.28 23.75 -8.08
N GLY A 148 10.96 23.63 -8.27
CA GLY A 148 10.34 23.46 -9.59
C GLY A 148 10.14 22.00 -10.04
N ASP A 149 10.75 21.01 -9.37
CA ASP A 149 10.48 19.60 -9.66
C ASP A 149 8.99 19.27 -9.40
N LEU A 150 8.37 18.53 -10.32
CA LEU A 150 7.03 17.96 -10.14
C LEU A 150 7.09 16.86 -9.08
N ARG A 151 6.22 16.91 -8.07
CA ARG A 151 6.18 15.94 -6.98
C ARG A 151 5.04 14.94 -7.14
N VAL A 152 5.38 13.68 -7.34
CA VAL A 152 4.43 12.60 -7.53
C VAL A 152 4.41 11.73 -6.29
N ALA A 153 3.25 11.53 -5.66
CA ALA A 153 3.09 10.61 -4.54
C ALA A 153 2.29 9.39 -4.98
N VAL A 154 2.85 8.20 -4.80
CA VAL A 154 2.19 6.94 -5.16
C VAL A 154 2.10 6.00 -3.98
N SER A 155 1.17 5.04 -4.04
CA SER A 155 1.20 3.88 -3.15
C SER A 155 1.13 2.57 -3.92
N GLY A 156 1.72 1.52 -3.37
CA GLY A 156 1.43 0.12 -3.69
C GLY A 156 0.79 -0.59 -2.50
N PHE A 157 0.61 -1.91 -2.60
CA PHE A 157 0.11 -2.76 -1.51
C PHE A 157 1.05 -3.92 -1.19
N ASP A 158 0.97 -4.38 0.04
CA ASP A 158 1.54 -5.65 0.47
C ASP A 158 0.96 -6.85 -0.28
N VAL A 159 1.64 -7.99 -0.18
CA VAL A 159 1.12 -9.29 -0.60
C VAL A 159 -0.17 -9.63 0.15
N TYR A 160 -1.04 -10.40 -0.51
CA TYR A 160 -2.34 -10.79 0.03
C TYR A 160 -2.80 -12.13 -0.53
N GLN A 161 -3.98 -12.60 -0.09
CA GLN A 161 -4.51 -13.93 -0.42
C GLN A 161 -3.56 -15.07 -0.02
N LEU A 162 -2.80 -14.87 1.07
CA LEU A 162 -1.80 -15.83 1.56
C LEU A 162 -2.39 -17.14 2.10
N ASP A 163 -3.72 -17.21 2.29
CA ASP A 163 -4.42 -18.46 2.56
C ASP A 163 -4.61 -19.32 1.30
N ALA A 164 -4.69 -18.69 0.13
CA ALA A 164 -4.75 -19.40 -1.15
C ALA A 164 -3.35 -19.85 -1.57
N ASP A 165 -2.37 -18.95 -1.48
CA ASP A 165 -0.96 -19.30 -1.68
C ASP A 165 -0.06 -18.33 -0.90
N VAL A 166 0.70 -18.87 0.07
CA VAL A 166 1.62 -18.08 0.89
C VAL A 166 2.80 -17.51 0.08
N ARG A 167 2.99 -17.96 -1.17
CA ARG A 167 4.06 -17.51 -2.07
C ARG A 167 3.72 -16.26 -2.86
N HIS A 168 2.45 -15.80 -2.83
CA HIS A 168 1.99 -14.68 -3.64
C HIS A 168 2.91 -13.47 -3.55
N SER A 169 3.06 -12.80 -4.70
CA SER A 169 3.73 -11.51 -4.86
C SER A 169 2.68 -10.47 -5.26
N ASN A 170 2.89 -9.20 -4.88
CA ASN A 170 2.03 -8.10 -5.31
C ASN A 170 2.83 -7.12 -6.18
N PRO A 171 2.59 -7.09 -7.50
CA PRO A 171 3.35 -6.21 -8.41
C PRO A 171 3.12 -4.73 -8.13
N SER A 172 2.04 -4.34 -7.43
CA SER A 172 1.85 -2.94 -7.01
C SER A 172 2.84 -2.53 -5.91
N GLY A 173 3.15 -3.42 -4.96
CA GLY A 173 4.18 -3.22 -3.94
C GLY A 173 5.57 -3.17 -4.56
N ALA A 174 5.85 -4.07 -5.51
CA ALA A 174 7.09 -4.05 -6.28
C ALA A 174 7.26 -2.75 -7.08
N ALA A 175 6.20 -2.27 -7.75
CA ALA A 175 6.22 -1.00 -8.46
C ALA A 175 6.45 0.19 -7.53
N ALA A 176 5.87 0.19 -6.33
CA ALA A 176 6.14 1.24 -5.34
C ALA A 176 7.63 1.30 -4.97
N LEU A 177 8.30 0.16 -4.79
CA LEU A 177 9.74 0.12 -4.50
C LEU A 177 10.61 0.61 -5.67
N GLN A 178 10.23 0.30 -6.91
CA GLN A 178 10.91 0.84 -8.11
C GLN A 178 10.68 2.36 -8.27
N LEU A 179 9.50 2.83 -7.87
CA LEU A 179 9.10 4.24 -8.00
C LEU A 179 9.65 5.12 -6.89
N ASP A 180 9.84 4.63 -5.65
CA ASP A 180 10.28 5.50 -4.55
C ASP A 180 11.64 6.14 -4.86
N GLY A 181 11.69 7.47 -4.89
CA GLY A 181 12.83 8.30 -5.25
C GLY A 181 13.15 8.38 -6.75
N ALA A 182 12.32 7.83 -7.63
CA ALA A 182 12.58 7.84 -9.08
C ALA A 182 12.55 9.27 -9.61
N ARG A 183 13.40 9.55 -10.61
CA ARG A 183 13.45 10.84 -11.31
C ARG A 183 13.09 10.61 -12.78
N PHE A 184 12.07 11.30 -13.26
CA PHE A 184 11.68 11.29 -14.66
C PHE A 184 12.02 12.62 -15.29
N GLU A 185 12.94 12.60 -16.23
CA GLU A 185 13.34 13.78 -16.99
C GLU A 185 12.47 13.93 -18.23
N PHE A 186 11.96 15.15 -18.43
CA PHE A 186 11.18 15.57 -19.58
C PHE A 186 11.68 16.93 -20.08
N PRO A 187 11.40 17.31 -21.34
CA PRO A 187 11.73 18.65 -21.83
C PRO A 187 11.14 19.80 -20.99
N GLN A 188 9.98 19.58 -20.39
CA GLN A 188 9.24 20.58 -19.60
C GLN A 188 9.71 20.67 -18.13
N GLY A 189 10.50 19.71 -17.65
CA GLY A 189 10.94 19.66 -16.25
C GLY A 189 11.19 18.24 -15.76
N THR A 190 11.57 18.13 -14.48
CA THR A 190 11.79 16.83 -13.83
C THR A 190 10.63 16.50 -12.90
N ALA A 191 10.20 15.25 -12.88
CA ALA A 191 9.32 14.72 -11.85
C ALA A 191 10.09 13.82 -10.89
N VAL A 192 9.84 13.99 -9.58
CA VAL A 192 10.35 13.14 -8.51
C VAL A 192 9.21 12.37 -7.89
N VAL A 193 9.43 11.09 -7.62
CA VAL A 193 8.40 10.21 -7.09
C VAL A 193 8.71 9.84 -5.65
N ARG A 194 7.70 9.91 -4.79
CA ARG A 194 7.70 9.29 -3.45
C ARG A 194 6.69 8.15 -3.49
N ALA A 195 7.07 6.99 -2.97
CA ALA A 195 6.15 5.87 -2.85
C ALA A 195 6.02 5.38 -1.40
N VAL A 196 4.91 4.71 -1.12
CA VAL A 196 4.67 3.96 0.12
C VAL A 196 4.06 2.59 -0.22
N VAL A 197 4.11 1.65 0.72
CA VAL A 197 3.39 0.37 0.60
C VAL A 197 2.33 0.25 1.69
N LEU A 198 1.06 0.20 1.29
CA LEU A 198 -0.08 0.09 2.20
C LEU A 198 -0.31 -1.37 2.65
N PRO A 199 -0.80 -1.58 3.88
CA PRO A 199 -1.20 -2.90 4.35
C PRO A 199 -2.45 -3.39 3.62
N VAL A 200 -2.64 -4.71 3.60
CA VAL A 200 -3.90 -5.33 3.22
C VAL A 200 -4.62 -5.76 4.51
N ASN A 201 -5.09 -4.75 5.28
CA ASN A 201 -5.75 -4.91 6.58
C ASN A 201 -6.76 -3.78 6.83
N TYR A 202 -8.02 -4.12 7.10
CA TYR A 202 -9.08 -3.15 7.37
C TYR A 202 -8.83 -2.36 8.66
N GLY A 203 -8.27 -2.99 9.69
CA GLY A 203 -7.95 -2.34 10.95
C GLY A 203 -6.95 -1.21 10.76
N ASP A 204 -5.92 -1.40 9.94
CA ASP A 204 -4.93 -0.36 9.64
C ASP A 204 -5.51 0.80 8.83
N PHE A 205 -6.47 0.49 7.92
CA PHE A 205 -7.25 1.50 7.22
C PHE A 205 -8.11 2.30 8.19
N ASP A 206 -8.80 1.66 9.13
CA ASP A 206 -9.60 2.33 10.15
C ASP A 206 -8.74 3.23 11.06
N GLN A 207 -7.48 2.84 11.30
CA GLN A 207 -6.49 3.67 11.99
C GLN A 207 -5.86 4.78 11.14
N GLY A 208 -6.26 4.93 9.87
CA GLY A 208 -5.92 6.06 9.01
C GLY A 208 -4.61 5.92 8.24
N VAL A 209 -4.18 4.70 7.88
CA VAL A 209 -2.91 4.51 7.14
C VAL A 209 -2.84 5.21 5.78
N VAL A 210 -3.96 5.27 5.06
CA VAL A 210 -4.02 5.99 3.78
C VAL A 210 -3.85 7.48 4.02
N GLU A 211 -4.52 8.02 5.03
CA GLU A 211 -4.42 9.42 5.37
C GLU A 211 -3.04 9.79 5.96
N ASP A 212 -2.40 8.91 6.72
CA ASP A 212 -1.01 9.11 7.18
C ASP A 212 -0.03 9.13 5.98
N ALA A 213 -0.28 8.32 4.95
CA ALA A 213 0.56 8.26 3.75
C ALA A 213 0.44 9.53 2.87
N PHE A 214 -0.79 9.97 2.60
CA PHE A 214 -1.10 11.03 1.64
C PHE A 214 -1.33 12.41 2.28
N GLY A 215 -1.75 12.48 3.53
CA GLY A 215 -2.06 13.72 4.22
C GLY A 215 -0.88 14.69 4.33
N PRO A 216 0.34 14.25 4.67
CA PRO A 216 1.51 15.13 4.69
C PRO A 216 1.82 15.77 3.32
N VAL A 217 1.59 15.04 2.22
CA VAL A 217 1.84 15.52 0.85
C VAL A 217 0.64 16.25 0.25
N LEU A 218 -0.55 16.18 0.84
CA LEU A 218 -1.73 16.93 0.39
C LEU A 218 -1.96 18.22 1.16
N ARG A 219 -1.34 18.36 2.34
CA ARG A 219 -1.42 19.58 3.14
C ARG A 219 -0.97 20.80 2.32
N PRO A 220 -1.73 21.91 2.33
CA PRO A 220 -1.29 23.15 1.70
C PRO A 220 0.08 23.58 2.21
N GLY A 221 1.01 23.84 1.28
CA GLY A 221 2.36 24.25 1.63
C GLY A 221 3.41 23.89 0.57
N PRO A 222 4.68 24.24 0.81
CA PRO A 222 5.77 24.09 -0.15
C PRO A 222 6.16 22.64 -0.44
N GLN A 223 5.66 21.68 0.33
CA GLN A 223 5.90 20.23 0.15
C GLN A 223 4.68 19.49 -0.41
N ARG A 224 3.66 20.21 -0.89
CA ARG A 224 2.48 19.59 -1.49
C ARG A 224 2.89 18.80 -2.74
N ALA A 225 2.29 17.63 -2.93
CA ALA A 225 2.36 16.85 -4.15
C ALA A 225 1.55 17.52 -5.25
N ASP A 226 1.97 17.23 -6.47
CA ASP A 226 1.41 17.74 -7.71
C ASP A 226 0.59 16.68 -8.46
N LEU A 227 0.75 15.42 -8.09
CA LEU A 227 0.03 14.26 -8.58
C LEU A 227 -0.01 13.21 -7.47
N ILE A 228 -1.17 12.61 -7.23
CA ILE A 228 -1.29 11.43 -6.37
C ILE A 228 -1.89 10.25 -7.14
N THR A 229 -1.45 9.04 -6.86
CA THR A 229 -2.13 7.83 -7.35
C THR A 229 -1.97 6.68 -6.37
N THR A 230 -3.05 5.92 -6.12
CA THR A 230 -2.94 4.63 -5.46
C THR A 230 -2.86 3.54 -6.51
N ILE A 231 -2.01 2.54 -6.31
CA ILE A 231 -1.78 1.45 -7.26
C ILE A 231 -2.09 0.15 -6.56
N SER A 232 -2.86 -0.72 -7.18
CA SER A 232 -3.11 -2.07 -6.67
C SER A 232 -3.24 -3.07 -7.83
N MET A 233 -3.49 -4.33 -7.53
CA MET A 233 -3.58 -5.41 -8.52
C MET A 233 -5.03 -5.88 -8.67
N THR A 234 -5.45 -6.15 -9.91
CA THR A 234 -6.76 -6.74 -10.25
C THR A 234 -6.60 -8.01 -11.09
N ALA A 235 -7.69 -8.54 -11.64
CA ALA A 235 -7.67 -9.64 -12.60
C ALA A 235 -6.64 -9.43 -13.72
N ARG A 236 -6.05 -10.53 -14.18
CA ARG A 236 -5.03 -10.53 -15.23
C ARG A 236 -5.60 -10.06 -16.56
N GLY A 237 -4.78 -9.38 -17.37
CA GLY A 237 -5.02 -9.19 -18.79
C GLY A 237 -5.23 -7.73 -19.24
N ARG A 238 -5.27 -6.77 -18.31
CA ARG A 238 -5.31 -5.33 -18.62
C ARG A 238 -4.81 -4.50 -17.43
N MET A 239 -4.64 -3.20 -17.64
CA MET A 239 -4.44 -2.21 -16.58
C MET A 239 -5.55 -1.15 -16.63
N ASP A 240 -6.18 -0.88 -15.50
CA ASP A 240 -7.37 -0.05 -15.41
C ASP A 240 -7.04 1.26 -14.68
N VAL A 241 -7.23 2.40 -15.35
CA VAL A 241 -7.40 3.68 -14.64
C VAL A 241 -8.84 3.72 -14.16
N GLU A 242 -9.04 3.66 -12.84
CA GLU A 242 -10.37 3.51 -12.27
C GLU A 242 -11.13 4.84 -12.27
N LYS A 243 -12.32 4.88 -12.89
CA LYS A 243 -13.10 6.12 -13.02
C LYS A 243 -13.73 6.55 -11.69
N TRP A 244 -14.27 5.61 -10.91
CA TRP A 244 -15.03 5.94 -9.69
C TRP A 244 -14.54 5.21 -8.45
N ALA A 245 -14.26 5.98 -7.39
CA ALA A 245 -14.16 5.50 -6.03
C ALA A 245 -15.52 5.57 -5.32
N ALA A 246 -15.85 4.50 -4.60
CA ALA A 246 -17.05 4.36 -3.80
C ALA A 246 -16.78 4.63 -2.32
N GLY A 247 -17.69 5.35 -1.66
CA GLY A 247 -17.77 5.49 -0.20
C GLY A 247 -18.22 4.23 0.55
N ALA A 248 -18.07 3.06 -0.07
CA ALA A 248 -18.41 1.75 0.48
C ALA A 248 -17.17 0.86 0.59
N ARG A 249 -17.19 -0.02 1.59
CA ARG A 249 -16.23 -1.11 1.80
C ARG A 249 -16.98 -2.44 1.85
N GLY A 250 -16.34 -3.46 1.33
CA GLY A 250 -16.85 -4.82 1.22
C GLY A 250 -15.76 -5.72 0.64
N GLY A 251 -16.16 -6.78 -0.05
CA GLY A 251 -15.21 -7.70 -0.67
C GLY A 251 -14.77 -8.83 0.25
N THR A 252 -13.51 -9.23 0.16
CA THR A 252 -12.97 -10.46 0.77
C THR A 252 -12.32 -10.21 2.14
N PRO A 253 -12.01 -11.28 2.91
CA PRO A 253 -11.17 -11.17 4.09
C PRO A 253 -9.79 -10.56 3.79
N ASP A 254 -9.23 -9.85 4.76
CA ASP A 254 -7.89 -9.27 4.71
C ASP A 254 -6.78 -10.23 5.20
N ASN A 255 -5.55 -9.74 5.33
CA ASN A 255 -4.43 -10.58 5.79
C ASN A 255 -4.62 -11.12 7.22
N ASN A 256 -5.47 -10.51 8.04
CA ASN A 256 -5.85 -11.03 9.36
C ASN A 256 -7.13 -11.88 9.34
N ARG A 257 -7.70 -12.15 8.16
CA ARG A 257 -9.01 -12.78 7.94
C ARG A 257 -10.18 -11.96 8.47
N ASP A 258 -9.99 -10.67 8.68
CA ASP A 258 -11.08 -9.76 9.03
C ASP A 258 -11.83 -9.34 7.76
N GLN A 259 -13.15 -9.16 7.88
CA GLN A 259 -14.01 -8.79 6.75
C GLN A 259 -15.06 -7.79 7.22
N HIS A 260 -15.04 -6.59 6.65
CA HIS A 260 -15.95 -5.50 7.00
C HIS A 260 -16.80 -5.09 5.79
N PHE A 261 -18.09 -4.82 6.03
CA PHE A 261 -19.03 -4.32 5.04
C PHE A 261 -19.67 -3.00 5.51
N GLY A 262 -19.98 -2.11 4.57
CA GLY A 262 -20.72 -0.88 4.86
C GLY A 262 -19.97 0.37 4.38
N PRO A 263 -20.22 1.55 4.98
CA PRO A 263 -19.56 2.77 4.55
C PRO A 263 -18.07 2.77 4.92
N VAL A 264 -17.25 3.47 4.12
CA VAL A 264 -15.83 3.67 4.43
C VAL A 264 -15.68 4.53 5.69
N ALA A 265 -14.99 3.98 6.70
CA ALA A 265 -14.78 4.67 7.97
C ALA A 265 -14.04 6.02 7.80
N ARG A 266 -14.33 6.95 8.70
CA ARG A 266 -13.67 8.27 8.73
C ARG A 266 -12.37 8.18 9.52
N ALA A 267 -11.27 8.69 8.98
CA ALA A 267 -10.02 8.79 9.71
C ALA A 267 -10.02 10.05 10.61
N ALA A 268 -10.24 9.87 11.91
CA ALA A 268 -10.47 10.96 12.86
C ALA A 268 -9.31 11.97 13.01
N ARG A 269 -8.07 11.58 12.70
CA ARG A 269 -6.88 12.45 12.81
C ARG A 269 -6.67 13.40 11.62
N TRP A 270 -7.47 13.25 10.56
CA TRP A 270 -7.31 13.96 9.29
C TRP A 270 -8.62 14.65 8.90
N PRO A 271 -8.57 15.80 8.19
CA PRO A 271 -9.78 16.48 7.75
C PRO A 271 -10.58 15.59 6.79
N GLN A 272 -11.90 15.68 6.88
CA GLN A 272 -12.85 14.94 6.05
C GLN A 272 -13.93 15.89 5.56
N PRO A 273 -14.43 15.78 4.31
CA PRO A 273 -15.57 16.56 3.87
C PRO A 273 -16.84 16.19 4.66
N GLU A 274 -17.74 17.15 4.84
CA GLU A 274 -19.04 16.95 5.49
C GLU A 274 -20.18 17.50 4.61
N PRO A 275 -21.12 16.64 4.14
CA PRO A 275 -21.09 15.18 4.24
C PRO A 275 -19.91 14.57 3.47
N SER A 276 -19.54 13.34 3.80
CA SER A 276 -18.57 12.59 2.98
C SER A 276 -19.20 12.29 1.61
N PRO A 277 -18.48 12.45 0.49
CA PRO A 277 -19.02 12.13 -0.83
C PRO A 277 -19.32 10.65 -0.95
N GLU A 278 -20.45 10.29 -1.58
CA GLU A 278 -20.76 8.89 -1.88
C GLU A 278 -19.86 8.33 -3.00
N TRP A 279 -19.55 9.18 -3.98
CA TRP A 279 -18.75 8.86 -5.15
C TRP A 279 -17.68 9.91 -5.37
N ILE A 280 -16.50 9.48 -5.82
CA ILE A 280 -15.42 10.38 -6.21
C ILE A 280 -14.88 9.95 -7.56
N GLU A 281 -15.03 10.82 -8.56
CA GLU A 281 -14.45 10.60 -9.89
C GLU A 281 -12.94 10.83 -9.88
N THR A 282 -12.21 10.04 -10.68
CA THR A 282 -10.78 10.27 -10.90
C THR A 282 -10.52 11.61 -11.59
N THR A 283 -9.45 12.27 -11.18
CA THR A 283 -8.88 13.41 -11.90
C THR A 283 -7.50 13.09 -12.47
N LEU A 284 -7.10 11.82 -12.51
CA LEU A 284 -5.88 11.39 -13.20
C LEU A 284 -5.95 11.77 -14.68
N PRO A 285 -4.80 12.07 -15.32
CA PRO A 285 -4.71 12.34 -16.76
C PRO A 285 -4.88 11.05 -17.57
N HIS A 286 -6.02 10.38 -17.42
CA HIS A 286 -6.28 9.03 -17.92
C HIS A 286 -6.18 8.94 -19.45
N GLU A 287 -6.61 9.96 -20.19
CA GLU A 287 -6.44 10.01 -21.66
C GLU A 287 -4.97 9.88 -22.06
N ALA A 288 -4.07 10.61 -21.38
CA ALA A 288 -2.64 10.56 -21.63
C ALA A 288 -2.01 9.22 -21.18
N MET A 289 -2.52 8.63 -20.11
CA MET A 289 -2.08 7.30 -19.64
C MET A 289 -2.50 6.20 -20.62
N VAL A 290 -3.73 6.23 -21.14
CA VAL A 290 -4.23 5.31 -22.17
C VAL A 290 -3.48 5.50 -23.48
N ALA A 291 -3.29 6.75 -23.92
CA ALA A 291 -2.57 7.07 -25.17
C ALA A 291 -1.05 6.84 -25.08
N ALA A 292 -0.50 6.52 -23.91
CA ALA A 292 0.93 6.31 -23.74
C ALA A 292 1.48 5.11 -24.51
N GLY A 293 0.61 4.20 -25.00
CA GLY A 293 1.02 3.04 -25.81
C GLY A 293 1.92 2.07 -25.06
N THR A 294 1.76 1.99 -23.74
CA THR A 294 2.51 1.06 -22.90
C THR A 294 2.05 -0.39 -23.15
N ALA A 295 2.95 -1.34 -22.89
CA ALA A 295 2.77 -2.76 -23.18
C ALA A 295 3.37 -3.58 -22.02
N PRO A 296 2.99 -4.86 -21.83
CA PRO A 296 2.21 -5.71 -22.73
C PRO A 296 0.68 -5.65 -22.57
N TRP A 297 0.16 -5.07 -21.49
CA TRP A 297 -1.28 -5.06 -21.23
C TRP A 297 -1.98 -3.83 -21.81
N PRO A 298 -3.20 -3.95 -22.36
CA PRO A 298 -3.99 -2.79 -22.74
C PRO A 298 -4.33 -1.95 -21.51
N VAL A 299 -4.37 -0.63 -21.70
CA VAL A 299 -4.70 0.34 -20.64
C VAL A 299 -6.03 1.00 -21.00
N VAL A 300 -6.96 1.03 -20.06
CA VAL A 300 -8.31 1.60 -20.27
C VAL A 300 -8.70 2.51 -19.12
N LEU A 301 -9.58 3.49 -19.38
CA LEU A 301 -10.40 4.08 -18.33
C LEU A 301 -11.53 3.09 -18.04
N ARG A 302 -11.61 2.60 -16.82
CA ARG A 302 -12.63 1.63 -16.43
C ARG A 302 -13.86 2.32 -15.87
N ASP A 303 -15.01 2.03 -16.48
CA ASP A 303 -16.35 2.38 -16.01
C ASP A 303 -17.01 1.19 -15.30
N GLY A 304 -18.26 1.36 -14.88
CA GLY A 304 -19.06 0.32 -14.24
C GLY A 304 -18.96 0.34 -12.72
N VAL A 305 -20.01 0.84 -12.07
CA VAL A 305 -20.17 0.85 -10.62
C VAL A 305 -21.33 -0.05 -10.20
N ARG A 306 -21.36 -0.45 -8.91
CA ARG A 306 -22.53 -1.07 -8.30
C ARG A 306 -23.16 -0.13 -7.30
N GLU A 307 -24.46 0.08 -7.40
CA GLU A 307 -25.17 1.07 -6.59
C GLU A 307 -26.57 0.61 -6.18
N TRP A 308 -27.05 1.19 -5.09
CA TRP A 308 -28.47 1.31 -4.80
C TRP A 308 -28.98 2.66 -5.34
N PRO A 309 -30.01 2.67 -6.21
CA PRO A 309 -30.67 3.92 -6.60
C PRO A 309 -31.12 4.75 -5.39
N ALA A 310 -31.30 6.06 -5.60
CA ALA A 310 -31.70 6.99 -4.54
C ALA A 310 -32.92 6.48 -3.74
N GLY A 311 -32.77 6.40 -2.41
CA GLY A 311 -33.83 5.97 -1.49
C GLY A 311 -34.10 4.47 -1.43
N THR A 312 -33.31 3.63 -2.10
CA THR A 312 -33.51 2.16 -2.11
C THR A 312 -32.56 1.39 -1.18
N PHE A 313 -31.50 2.02 -0.70
CA PHE A 313 -30.60 1.40 0.28
C PHE A 313 -31.37 1.09 1.58
N PRO A 314 -31.20 -0.11 2.20
CA PRO A 314 -30.25 -1.18 1.86
C PRO A 314 -30.87 -2.39 1.12
N ASP A 315 -31.97 -2.24 0.36
CA ASP A 315 -32.67 -3.38 -0.28
C ASP A 315 -31.74 -4.12 -1.28
N PRO A 316 -31.37 -5.39 -1.03
CA PRO A 316 -30.51 -6.15 -1.94
C PRO A 316 -31.12 -6.35 -3.34
N ALA A 317 -32.46 -6.35 -3.46
CA ALA A 317 -33.13 -6.53 -4.75
C ALA A 317 -33.02 -5.30 -5.66
N ALA A 318 -32.72 -4.12 -5.09
CA ALA A 318 -32.56 -2.88 -5.84
C ALA A 318 -31.11 -2.66 -6.34
N LEU A 319 -30.17 -3.48 -5.90
CA LEU A 319 -28.75 -3.36 -6.25
C LEU A 319 -28.53 -3.63 -7.74
N ARG A 320 -27.92 -2.68 -8.45
CA ARG A 320 -27.68 -2.77 -9.90
C ARG A 320 -26.26 -2.39 -10.28
N SER A 321 -25.87 -2.78 -11.50
CA SER A 321 -24.63 -2.30 -12.14
C SER A 321 -24.98 -1.29 -13.22
N VAL A 322 -24.29 -0.16 -13.24
CA VAL A 322 -24.47 0.94 -14.21
C VAL A 322 -23.10 1.51 -14.57
N ASP A 323 -22.96 2.10 -15.75
CA ASP A 323 -21.66 2.61 -16.22
C ASP A 323 -21.14 3.76 -15.32
N ASP A 324 -22.05 4.65 -14.91
CA ASP A 324 -21.78 5.81 -14.06
C ASP A 324 -22.81 5.91 -12.91
N PRO A 325 -22.41 6.43 -11.73
CA PRO A 325 -23.32 6.65 -10.61
C PRO A 325 -24.53 7.52 -10.98
N THR A 326 -25.71 7.10 -10.56
CA THR A 326 -26.93 7.91 -10.72
C THR A 326 -27.11 8.91 -9.60
N ALA A 327 -27.80 10.03 -9.89
CA ALA A 327 -27.97 11.12 -8.94
C ALA A 327 -28.62 10.64 -7.63
N GLY A 328 -27.92 10.86 -6.51
CA GLY A 328 -28.37 10.49 -5.17
C GLY A 328 -28.28 9.00 -4.84
N SER A 329 -27.58 8.20 -5.65
CA SER A 329 -27.37 6.77 -5.37
C SER A 329 -26.42 6.53 -4.21
N THR A 330 -26.58 5.38 -3.56
CA THR A 330 -25.69 4.90 -2.49
C THR A 330 -24.74 3.84 -3.07
N PRO A 331 -23.43 3.93 -2.79
CA PRO A 331 -22.43 3.04 -3.34
C PRO A 331 -22.49 1.65 -2.71
N ALA A 332 -22.33 0.63 -3.57
CA ALA A 332 -22.01 -0.73 -3.15
C ALA A 332 -20.58 -1.12 -3.57
N ALA A 333 -20.14 -0.70 -4.77
CA ALA A 333 -18.78 -0.91 -5.25
C ALA A 333 -18.41 0.18 -6.29
N GLY A 334 -17.16 0.65 -6.24
CA GLY A 334 -16.56 1.50 -7.28
C GLY A 334 -16.14 0.67 -8.49
N THR A 335 -15.52 1.33 -9.47
CA THR A 335 -15.01 0.63 -10.66
C THR A 335 -13.91 -0.36 -10.25
N GLY A 336 -13.11 0.00 -9.25
CA GLY A 336 -12.11 -0.88 -8.62
C GLY A 336 -12.68 -1.96 -7.68
N GLY A 337 -14.01 -2.10 -7.57
CA GLY A 337 -14.66 -2.99 -6.62
C GLY A 337 -14.98 -2.32 -5.28
N ASP A 338 -15.09 -3.13 -4.22
CA ASP A 338 -15.46 -2.71 -2.86
C ASP A 338 -14.38 -3.04 -1.81
N TYR A 339 -13.26 -3.64 -2.23
CA TYR A 339 -12.17 -4.02 -1.34
C TYR A 339 -11.21 -2.85 -1.02
N LEU A 340 -10.06 -3.14 -0.39
CA LEU A 340 -9.07 -2.15 0.03
C LEU A 340 -8.47 -1.32 -1.12
N SER A 341 -8.47 -1.84 -2.35
CA SER A 341 -8.09 -1.08 -3.55
C SER A 341 -9.01 0.13 -3.76
N ASN A 342 -10.33 -0.09 -3.78
CA ASN A 342 -11.33 0.98 -3.79
C ASN A 342 -11.19 1.89 -2.57
N GLU A 343 -11.07 1.32 -1.37
CA GLU A 343 -10.98 2.11 -0.14
C GLU A 343 -9.76 3.05 -0.15
N SER A 344 -8.62 2.63 -0.71
CA SER A 344 -7.42 3.48 -0.83
C SER A 344 -7.62 4.63 -1.81
N MET A 345 -8.28 4.38 -2.95
CA MET A 345 -8.65 5.43 -3.91
C MET A 345 -9.60 6.43 -3.26
N TYR A 346 -10.65 5.94 -2.61
CA TYR A 346 -11.65 6.77 -1.97
C TYR A 346 -11.05 7.63 -0.85
N ARG A 347 -10.28 7.02 0.06
CA ARG A 347 -9.68 7.76 1.19
C ARG A 347 -8.66 8.80 0.75
N SER A 348 -7.78 8.47 -0.19
CA SER A 348 -6.76 9.42 -0.67
C SER A 348 -7.42 10.61 -1.41
N ASN A 349 -8.47 10.37 -2.21
CA ASN A 349 -9.18 11.43 -2.92
C ASN A 349 -10.19 12.19 -2.03
N ARG A 350 -10.81 11.55 -1.03
CA ARG A 350 -11.64 12.21 -0.01
C ARG A 350 -10.78 13.20 0.78
N LEU A 351 -9.58 12.79 1.18
CA LEU A 351 -8.61 13.65 1.85
C LEU A 351 -8.16 14.80 0.95
N ARG A 352 -7.91 14.53 -0.35
CA ARG A 352 -7.60 15.55 -1.36
C ARG A 352 -8.68 16.63 -1.46
N GLN A 353 -9.95 16.22 -1.49
CA GLN A 353 -11.09 17.15 -1.45
C GLN A 353 -11.18 17.92 -0.13
N ALA A 354 -10.95 17.25 1.02
CA ALA A 354 -10.97 17.90 2.33
C ALA A 354 -9.93 19.02 2.48
N PHE A 355 -8.78 18.88 1.82
CA PHE A 355 -7.74 19.91 1.75
C PHE A 355 -7.97 20.96 0.64
N GLY A 356 -9.04 20.84 -0.15
CA GLY A 356 -9.29 21.71 -1.31
C GLY A 356 -8.28 21.56 -2.44
N ALA A 357 -7.55 20.44 -2.50
CA ALA A 357 -6.49 20.17 -3.48
C ALA A 357 -7.06 19.68 -4.83
N HIS A 358 -8.05 20.41 -5.36
CA HIS A 358 -8.75 20.06 -6.60
C HIS A 358 -7.84 20.11 -7.84
N ASP A 359 -6.79 20.93 -7.78
CA ASP A 359 -5.76 21.10 -8.80
C ASP A 359 -4.68 20.00 -8.79
N VAL A 360 -4.67 19.12 -7.79
CA VAL A 360 -3.83 17.91 -7.76
C VAL A 360 -4.62 16.78 -8.43
N PRO A 361 -4.17 16.23 -9.57
CA PRO A 361 -4.75 15.01 -10.13
C PRO A 361 -4.65 13.85 -9.14
N GLY A 362 -5.72 13.07 -9.00
CA GLY A 362 -5.82 11.96 -8.07
C GLY A 362 -6.73 10.84 -8.57
N GLY A 363 -6.39 9.60 -8.25
CA GLY A 363 -7.16 8.42 -8.66
C GLY A 363 -6.41 7.13 -8.41
N HIS A 364 -6.85 6.06 -9.07
CA HIS A 364 -6.32 4.71 -8.86
C HIS A 364 -5.94 4.03 -10.16
N LEU A 365 -4.89 3.23 -10.09
CA LEU A 365 -4.43 2.35 -11.15
C LEU A 365 -4.48 0.90 -10.66
N HIS A 366 -5.31 0.09 -11.28
CA HIS A 366 -5.24 -1.36 -11.14
C HIS A 366 -4.29 -1.93 -12.20
N VAL A 367 -3.33 -2.74 -11.76
CA VAL A 367 -2.37 -3.43 -12.61
C VAL A 367 -2.75 -4.90 -12.78
N SER A 368 -2.30 -5.51 -13.87
CA SER A 368 -2.60 -6.93 -14.16
C SER A 368 -2.03 -7.85 -13.07
N ALA A 369 -2.83 -8.84 -12.64
CA ALA A 369 -2.34 -9.92 -11.78
C ALA A 369 -1.25 -10.77 -12.44
N LEU A 370 -0.40 -11.34 -11.57
CA LEU A 370 0.67 -12.26 -11.93
C LEU A 370 0.15 -13.69 -12.15
N LEU A 371 0.96 -14.50 -12.82
CA LEU A 371 0.79 -15.95 -12.84
C LEU A 371 1.87 -16.58 -11.96
N ASP A 372 1.48 -17.10 -10.80
CA ASP A 372 2.42 -17.76 -9.89
C ASP A 372 3.10 -19.00 -10.53
N PRO A 373 4.28 -19.40 -10.02
CA PRO A 373 4.96 -20.60 -10.50
C PRO A 373 4.06 -21.84 -10.44
N ALA A 374 4.04 -22.60 -11.54
CA ALA A 374 3.23 -23.81 -11.65
C ALA A 374 3.68 -24.93 -10.69
N ASP A 375 4.98 -25.00 -10.40
CA ASP A 375 5.49 -25.84 -9.32
C ASP A 375 5.12 -25.21 -7.97
N LEU A 376 4.26 -25.89 -7.21
CA LEU A 376 3.77 -25.44 -5.91
C LEU A 376 4.88 -25.32 -4.84
N ALA A 377 6.02 -25.97 -5.03
CA ALA A 377 7.16 -25.86 -4.13
C ALA A 377 8.11 -24.69 -4.49
N ALA A 378 8.06 -24.19 -5.72
CA ALA A 378 8.96 -23.15 -6.20
C ALA A 378 8.56 -21.77 -5.67
N LEU A 379 9.51 -21.00 -5.16
CA LEU A 379 9.29 -19.59 -4.79
C LEU A 379 9.20 -18.67 -6.01
N THR A 380 9.92 -19.02 -7.07
CA THR A 380 10.03 -18.24 -8.30
C THR A 380 10.52 -19.16 -9.41
N ASP A 381 10.23 -18.77 -10.65
CA ASP A 381 10.88 -19.28 -11.85
C ASP A 381 11.14 -18.11 -12.81
N GLU A 382 11.74 -18.38 -13.97
CA GLU A 382 12.04 -17.36 -14.98
C GLU A 382 10.78 -16.69 -15.53
N ALA A 383 9.70 -17.45 -15.72
CA ALA A 383 8.45 -16.95 -16.29
C ALA A 383 7.74 -16.00 -15.32
N PHE A 384 7.65 -16.36 -14.05
CA PHE A 384 7.09 -15.52 -12.99
C PHE A 384 7.90 -14.23 -12.80
N ALA A 385 9.23 -14.33 -12.77
CA ALA A 385 10.11 -13.16 -12.66
C ALA A 385 9.96 -12.23 -13.87
N ALA A 386 9.86 -12.78 -15.09
CA ALA A 386 9.63 -12.00 -16.30
C ALA A 386 8.25 -11.34 -16.33
N ASP A 387 7.21 -12.05 -15.91
CA ASP A 387 5.84 -11.53 -15.83
C ASP A 387 5.75 -10.37 -14.83
N ARG A 388 6.31 -10.56 -13.63
CA ARG A 388 6.36 -9.52 -12.59
C ARG A 388 7.12 -8.28 -13.06
N ARG A 389 8.29 -8.46 -13.67
CA ARG A 389 9.06 -7.36 -14.27
C ARG A 389 8.21 -6.61 -15.30
N ALA A 390 7.51 -7.30 -16.20
CA ALA A 390 6.68 -6.66 -17.21
C ALA A 390 5.56 -5.82 -16.57
N VAL A 391 4.86 -6.34 -15.54
CA VAL A 391 3.80 -5.58 -14.85
C VAL A 391 4.38 -4.33 -14.21
N VAL A 392 5.50 -4.46 -13.51
CA VAL A 392 6.14 -3.37 -12.80
C VAL A 392 6.66 -2.30 -13.76
N GLU A 393 7.35 -2.68 -14.83
CA GLU A 393 7.88 -1.75 -15.83
C GLU A 393 6.77 -0.99 -16.54
N GLN A 394 5.67 -1.66 -16.91
CA GLN A 394 4.50 -0.99 -17.48
C GLN A 394 3.86 -0.02 -16.48
N THR A 395 3.79 -0.40 -15.20
CA THR A 395 3.28 0.47 -14.12
C THR A 395 4.13 1.74 -13.98
N VAL A 396 5.46 1.61 -13.97
CA VAL A 396 6.39 2.74 -13.94
C VAL A 396 6.19 3.65 -15.15
N ALA A 397 6.01 3.07 -16.34
CA ALA A 397 5.76 3.84 -17.57
C ALA A 397 4.43 4.62 -17.52
N LEU A 398 3.38 4.07 -16.91
CA LEU A 398 2.09 4.75 -16.73
C LEU A 398 2.19 5.91 -15.73
N VAL A 399 2.89 5.74 -14.61
CA VAL A 399 3.15 6.84 -13.66
C VAL A 399 3.98 7.94 -14.33
N ARG A 400 4.97 7.56 -15.15
CA ARG A 400 5.75 8.50 -15.96
C ARG A 400 4.87 9.25 -16.97
N ALA A 401 3.94 8.57 -17.64
CA ALA A 401 3.00 9.20 -18.57
C ALA A 401 2.07 10.21 -17.86
N ALA A 402 1.58 9.86 -16.67
CA ALA A 402 0.78 10.77 -15.87
C ALA A 402 1.58 12.01 -15.44
N ALA A 403 2.83 11.82 -14.97
CA ALA A 403 3.72 12.93 -14.61
C ALA A 403 3.99 13.87 -15.79
N ARG A 404 4.27 13.32 -16.98
CA ARG A 404 4.45 14.12 -18.22
C ARG A 404 3.23 15.00 -18.49
N ALA A 405 2.04 14.42 -18.46
CA ALA A 405 0.80 15.15 -18.73
C ALA A 405 0.54 16.28 -17.72
N VAL A 406 0.97 16.13 -16.46
CA VAL A 406 0.87 17.22 -15.47
C VAL A 406 1.88 18.33 -15.76
N LEU A 407 3.12 18.00 -16.13
CA LEU A 407 4.14 18.98 -16.51
C LEU A 407 3.73 19.76 -17.76
N GLU A 408 3.18 19.10 -18.78
CA GLU A 408 2.70 19.75 -20.01
C GLU A 408 1.55 20.74 -19.76
N ARG A 409 0.75 20.55 -18.70
CA ARG A 409 -0.28 21.52 -18.29
C ARG A 409 0.25 22.71 -17.49
N ARG A 410 1.47 22.61 -16.94
CA ARG A 410 2.12 23.69 -16.17
C ARG A 410 2.92 24.63 -17.06
N ALA A 411 3.48 24.10 -18.14
CA ALA A 411 4.20 24.84 -19.17
C ALA A 411 3.23 25.71 -19.99
#